data_AF-A0AAD6TI54-F1
#
_entry.id   AF-A0AAD6TI54-F1
#
_cell.length_a   1.000
_cell.length_b   1.000
_cell.length_c   1.000
_cell.angle_alpha   90.00
_cell.angle_beta   90.00
_cell.angle_gamma   90.00
#
_symmetry.space_group_name_H-M   'P 1'
#
loop_
_entity.id
_entity.type
_entity.pdbx_description
1 polymer ?
#
loop_
_entity_poly.entity_id
_entity_poly.type
_entity_poly.pdbx_seq_one_letter_code
_entity_poly.pdbx_strand_id
1 'polypeptide(L)'
;MVILPWVPLTSLTLTRIYPHECVPVLQQTPNLAYCKLDLCEHPSLPTTWPDVTLPRLESLTLVPYSPRPEAQLRYLETFIVPALCKLHITEAILENPIDTLTSFMLKSGCSLQEMYISGERRVSRDTYSRALQSVKLSFDEEYVGQEADIANNAESDSL
;
A
#
# COMPACT_ATOMS: atom_id res chain seq x y z
N MET A 1 25.45 5.88 -26.89
CA MET A 1 24.36 5.34 -26.06
C MET A 1 24.81 5.47 -24.61
N VAL A 2 24.16 6.32 -23.82
CA VAL A 2 24.53 6.51 -22.41
C VAL A 2 23.87 5.40 -21.60
N ILE A 3 24.67 4.57 -20.93
CA ILE A 3 24.17 3.55 -20.01
C ILE A 3 23.99 4.23 -18.65
N LEU A 4 22.74 4.35 -18.20
CA LEU A 4 22.45 4.88 -16.87
C LEU A 4 22.77 3.81 -15.81
N PRO A 5 23.49 4.16 -14.73
CA PRO A 5 23.73 3.24 -13.64
C PRO A 5 22.46 3.13 -12.76
N TRP A 6 21.65 2.10 -12.99
CA TRP A 6 20.41 1.86 -12.24
C TRP A 6 20.64 1.35 -10.81
N VAL A 7 21.73 0.62 -10.57
CA VAL A 7 22.03 0.01 -9.27
C VAL A 7 22.10 1.01 -8.10
N PRO A 8 22.78 2.16 -8.19
CA PRO A 8 22.83 3.13 -7.08
C PRO A 8 21.54 3.95 -6.90
N LEU A 9 20.52 3.75 -7.74
CA LEU A 9 19.31 4.56 -7.68
C LEU A 9 18.48 4.22 -6.44
N THR A 10 18.23 5.24 -5.60
CA THR A 10 17.44 5.12 -4.36
C THR A 10 16.04 5.71 -4.49
N SER A 11 15.82 6.60 -5.45
CA SER A 11 14.53 7.22 -5.72
C SER A 11 14.21 7.20 -7.21
N LEU A 12 13.01 6.77 -7.55
CA LEU A 12 12.54 6.67 -8.93
C LEU A 12 11.12 7.19 -9.02
N THR A 13 10.90 8.10 -9.97
CA THR A 13 9.56 8.52 -10.36
C THR A 13 9.40 8.26 -11.84
N LEU A 14 8.44 7.41 -12.20
CA LEU A 14 8.06 7.13 -13.58
C LEU A 14 6.66 7.70 -13.80
N THR A 15 6.51 8.48 -14.86
CA THR A 15 5.25 9.15 -15.19
C THR A 15 4.78 8.75 -16.56
N ARG A 16 3.46 8.60 -16.72
CA ARG A 16 2.82 8.17 -17.97
C ARG A 16 3.38 6.86 -18.51
N ILE A 17 3.77 5.96 -17.61
CA ILE A 17 4.41 4.72 -18.00
C ILE A 17 3.39 3.60 -18.07
N TYR A 18 3.50 2.72 -19.06
CA TYR A 18 2.78 1.47 -18.99
C TYR A 18 3.49 0.54 -18.02
N PRO A 19 2.75 -0.21 -17.21
CA PRO A 19 3.40 -1.02 -16.18
C PRO A 19 4.36 -2.06 -16.75
N HIS A 20 4.19 -2.54 -18.00
CA HIS A 20 5.07 -3.57 -18.58
C HIS A 20 6.43 -2.98 -18.96
N GLU A 21 6.48 -1.67 -19.12
CA GLU A 21 7.70 -0.92 -19.34
C GLU A 21 8.41 -0.61 -18.02
N CYS A 22 7.70 -0.58 -16.88
CA CYS A 22 8.32 -0.29 -15.60
C CYS A 22 9.04 -1.51 -15.00
N VAL A 23 8.54 -2.74 -15.25
CA VAL A 23 9.13 -3.98 -14.70
C VAL A 23 10.65 -4.10 -14.97
N PRO A 24 11.15 -3.97 -16.23
CA PRO A 24 12.58 -4.11 -16.49
C PRO A 24 13.43 -3.04 -15.81
N VAL A 25 12.88 -1.83 -15.62
CA VAL A 25 13.56 -0.74 -14.92
C VAL A 25 13.66 -1.06 -13.44
N LEU A 26 12.55 -1.48 -12.82
CA LEU A 26 12.48 -1.81 -11.40
C LEU A 26 13.39 -2.99 -11.02
N GLN A 27 13.48 -3.99 -11.88
CA GLN A 27 14.40 -5.14 -11.70
C GLN A 27 15.88 -4.72 -11.71
N GLN A 28 16.22 -3.58 -12.31
CA GLN A 28 17.59 -3.05 -12.36
C GLN A 28 17.91 -2.09 -11.19
N THR A 29 16.94 -1.79 -10.33
CA THR A 29 17.08 -0.84 -9.21
C THR A 29 16.92 -1.54 -7.84
N PRO A 30 17.83 -2.44 -7.44
CA PRO A 30 17.69 -3.21 -6.20
C PRO A 30 17.83 -2.37 -4.92
N ASN A 31 18.41 -1.15 -5.03
CA ASN A 31 18.60 -0.23 -3.91
C ASN A 31 17.50 0.84 -3.81
N LEU A 32 16.41 0.67 -4.56
CA LEU A 32 15.33 1.63 -4.58
C LEU A 32 14.63 1.66 -3.21
N ALA A 33 14.60 2.83 -2.58
CA ALA A 33 13.94 3.10 -1.31
C ALA A 33 12.61 3.84 -1.51
N TYR A 34 12.53 4.69 -2.54
CA TYR A 34 11.34 5.49 -2.85
C TYR A 34 10.92 5.27 -4.31
N CYS A 35 9.67 4.87 -4.52
CA CYS A 35 9.14 4.65 -5.87
C CYS A 35 7.79 5.34 -6.02
N LYS A 36 7.67 6.16 -7.07
CA LYS A 36 6.39 6.71 -7.51
C LYS A 36 6.13 6.29 -8.95
N LEU A 37 5.00 5.62 -9.17
CA LEU A 37 4.55 5.19 -10.48
C LEU A 37 3.23 5.89 -10.80
N ASP A 38 3.27 6.72 -11.83
CA ASP A 38 2.10 7.31 -12.46
C ASP A 38 1.80 6.52 -13.75
N LEU A 39 0.81 5.63 -13.64
CA LEU A 39 0.59 4.50 -14.55
C LEU A 39 -0.49 4.82 -15.57
N CYS A 40 -0.17 4.59 -16.85
CA CYS A 40 -1.13 4.65 -17.93
C CYS A 40 -2.00 3.38 -17.96
N GLU A 41 -3.29 3.57 -18.20
CA GLU A 41 -4.17 2.47 -18.57
C GLU A 41 -3.80 1.94 -19.95
N HIS A 42 -3.78 0.62 -20.12
CA HIS A 42 -3.59 0.02 -21.43
C HIS A 42 -4.67 -1.04 -21.69
N PRO A 43 -5.42 -0.92 -22.80
CA PRO A 43 -6.66 -1.66 -23.03
C PRO A 43 -6.48 -3.17 -23.25
N SER A 44 -5.25 -3.62 -23.50
CA SER A 44 -4.94 -5.01 -23.88
C SER A 44 -3.77 -5.60 -23.09
N LEU A 45 -3.67 -5.26 -21.81
CA LEU A 45 -2.60 -5.80 -20.97
C LEU A 45 -2.76 -7.30 -20.71
N PRO A 46 -1.64 -8.03 -20.59
CA PRO A 46 -1.68 -9.39 -20.10
C PRO A 46 -2.28 -9.42 -18.68
N THR A 47 -3.05 -10.46 -18.43
CA THR A 47 -3.72 -10.70 -17.13
C THR A 47 -2.72 -10.98 -16.00
N THR A 48 -1.50 -11.41 -16.35
CA THR A 48 -0.46 -11.80 -15.41
C THR A 48 0.88 -11.15 -15.75
N TRP A 49 1.62 -10.87 -14.69
CA TRP A 49 2.83 -10.06 -14.69
C TRP A 49 3.90 -10.78 -13.87
N PRO A 50 5.18 -10.67 -14.24
CA PRO A 50 6.24 -11.21 -13.41
C PRO A 50 6.31 -10.47 -12.09
N ASP A 51 6.65 -11.19 -11.04
CA ASP A 51 6.87 -10.60 -9.72
C ASP A 51 8.09 -9.66 -9.75
N VAL A 52 7.94 -8.52 -9.07
CA VAL A 52 8.96 -7.50 -8.93
C VAL A 52 9.35 -7.40 -7.46
N THR A 53 10.53 -7.90 -7.13
CA THR A 53 11.08 -7.84 -5.79
C THR A 53 11.91 -6.57 -5.60
N LEU A 54 11.50 -5.70 -4.68
CA LEU A 54 12.24 -4.49 -4.31
C LEU A 54 12.56 -4.54 -2.81
N PRO A 55 13.67 -5.19 -2.41
CA PRO A 55 13.91 -5.58 -1.02
C PRO A 55 14.16 -4.41 -0.08
N ARG A 56 14.50 -3.24 -0.61
CA ARG A 56 14.81 -2.01 0.15
C ARG A 56 13.76 -0.92 0.00
N LEU A 57 12.65 -1.22 -0.67
CA LEU A 57 11.63 -0.21 -0.93
C LEU A 57 10.87 0.11 0.36
N GLU A 58 11.02 1.34 0.85
CA GLU A 58 10.38 1.83 2.06
C GLU A 58 9.07 2.56 1.74
N SER A 59 9.01 3.26 0.59
CA SER A 59 7.85 4.04 0.17
C SER A 59 7.44 3.76 -1.27
N LEU A 60 6.18 3.43 -1.46
CA LEU A 60 5.56 3.18 -2.75
C LEU A 60 4.35 4.09 -2.94
N THR A 61 4.34 4.82 -4.05
CA THR A 61 3.20 5.64 -4.48
C THR A 61 2.71 5.16 -5.84
N LEU A 62 1.44 4.75 -5.92
CA LEU A 62 0.79 4.33 -7.15
C LEU A 62 -0.35 5.31 -7.49
N VAL A 63 -0.21 5.98 -8.63
CA VAL A 63 -1.17 6.97 -9.12
C VAL A 63 -1.65 6.54 -10.52
N PRO A 64 -2.95 6.55 -10.80
CA PRO A 64 -3.45 6.34 -12.15
C PRO A 64 -3.29 7.64 -12.93
N TYR A 65 -2.75 7.55 -14.15
CA TYR A 65 -2.60 8.70 -15.03
C TYR A 65 -3.96 9.20 -15.56
N SER A 66 -4.92 8.28 -15.73
CA SER A 66 -6.26 8.57 -16.22
C SER A 66 -7.30 8.28 -15.14
N PRO A 67 -8.31 9.15 -14.98
CA PRO A 67 -9.39 8.95 -14.00
C PRO A 67 -10.43 7.92 -14.46
N ARG A 68 -10.22 7.23 -15.60
CA ARG A 68 -11.22 6.30 -16.12
C ARG A 68 -11.22 5.01 -15.29
N PRO A 69 -12.35 4.63 -14.70
CA PRO A 69 -12.43 3.51 -13.78
C PRO A 69 -12.43 2.13 -14.46
N GLU A 70 -12.24 2.07 -15.78
CA GLU A 70 -12.54 0.87 -16.58
C GLU A 70 -11.40 -0.16 -16.58
N ALA A 71 -10.16 0.27 -16.35
CA ALA A 71 -9.03 -0.64 -16.20
C ALA A 71 -8.73 -0.83 -14.70
N GLN A 72 -9.23 -1.93 -14.14
CA GLN A 72 -8.82 -2.36 -12.80
C GLN A 72 -7.39 -2.91 -12.87
N LEU A 73 -6.55 -2.39 -11.99
CA LEU A 73 -5.11 -2.56 -12.09
C LEU A 73 -4.63 -3.45 -10.96
N ARG A 74 -4.42 -4.75 -11.22
CA ARG A 74 -3.85 -5.71 -10.25
C ARG A 74 -2.35 -5.53 -10.02
N TYR A 75 -1.80 -4.34 -10.24
CA TYR A 75 -0.36 -4.10 -10.15
C TYR A 75 0.19 -4.29 -8.75
N LEU A 76 -0.61 -3.96 -7.74
CA LEU A 76 -0.15 -4.11 -6.36
C LEU A 76 0.24 -5.57 -6.07
N GLU A 77 -0.46 -6.54 -6.67
CA GLU A 77 -0.19 -7.98 -6.51
C GLU A 77 1.15 -8.41 -7.11
N THR A 78 1.78 -7.61 -7.97
CA THR A 78 3.05 -7.93 -8.64
C THR A 78 4.27 -7.60 -7.79
N PHE A 79 4.10 -6.77 -6.76
CA PHE A 79 5.22 -6.30 -5.93
C PHE A 79 5.48 -7.25 -4.76
N ILE A 80 6.76 -7.54 -4.52
CA ILE A 80 7.27 -8.18 -3.30
C ILE A 80 8.19 -7.17 -2.64
N VAL A 81 7.69 -6.50 -1.61
CA VAL A 81 8.33 -5.30 -1.02
C VAL A 81 8.45 -5.43 0.50
N PRO A 82 9.32 -6.31 1.01
CA PRO A 82 9.37 -6.66 2.43
C PRO A 82 9.73 -5.49 3.36
N ALA A 83 10.44 -4.48 2.87
CA ALA A 83 10.81 -3.30 3.64
C ALA A 83 9.76 -2.16 3.61
N LEU A 84 8.62 -2.37 2.94
CA LEU A 84 7.65 -1.30 2.71
C LEU A 84 6.99 -0.87 4.03
N CYS A 85 7.14 0.41 4.37
CA CYS A 85 6.52 1.01 5.54
C CYS A 85 5.51 2.10 5.17
N LYS A 86 5.59 2.67 3.96
CA LYS A 86 4.67 3.72 3.47
C LYS A 86 4.04 3.34 2.14
N LEU A 87 2.71 3.24 2.11
CA LEU A 87 1.95 2.99 0.88
C LEU A 87 0.99 4.14 0.61
N HIS A 88 1.13 4.77 -0.56
CA HIS A 88 0.14 5.70 -1.10
C HIS A 88 -0.45 5.08 -2.38
N ILE A 89 -1.76 4.85 -2.38
CA ILE A 89 -2.48 4.35 -3.54
C ILE A 89 -3.71 5.20 -3.83
N THR A 90 -4.12 5.27 -5.09
CA THR A 90 -5.42 5.83 -5.46
C THR A 90 -6.48 4.72 -5.51
N GLU A 91 -7.65 4.94 -4.92
CA GLU A 91 -8.76 3.98 -4.84
C GLU A 91 -9.19 3.44 -6.22
N ALA A 92 -9.04 4.23 -7.28
CA ALA A 92 -9.34 3.80 -8.65
C ALA A 92 -8.54 2.55 -9.09
N ILE A 93 -7.39 2.29 -8.46
CA ILE A 93 -6.53 1.13 -8.74
C ILE A 93 -7.08 -0.14 -8.06
N LEU A 94 -7.91 0.00 -7.01
CA LEU A 94 -8.39 -1.10 -6.19
C LEU A 94 -9.82 -1.50 -6.58
N GLU A 95 -9.99 -2.77 -6.98
CA GLU A 95 -11.31 -3.38 -7.16
C GLU A 95 -11.95 -3.71 -5.81
N ASN A 96 -11.24 -4.48 -4.98
CA ASN A 96 -11.61 -4.79 -3.60
C ASN A 96 -10.45 -4.37 -2.69
N PRO A 97 -10.47 -3.14 -2.13
CA PRO A 97 -9.35 -2.61 -1.37
C PRO A 97 -8.88 -3.52 -0.24
N ILE A 98 -9.81 -4.12 0.51
CA ILE A 98 -9.47 -4.93 1.68
C ILE A 98 -8.74 -6.20 1.25
N ASP A 99 -9.31 -6.96 0.32
CA ASP A 99 -8.73 -8.24 -0.11
C ASP A 99 -7.41 -8.05 -0.86
N THR A 100 -7.34 -7.02 -1.71
CA THR A 100 -6.11 -6.69 -2.44
C THR A 100 -5.00 -6.26 -1.49
N LEU A 101 -5.28 -5.39 -0.51
CA LEU A 101 -4.28 -4.93 0.46
C LEU A 101 -3.85 -6.06 1.39
N THR A 102 -4.78 -6.88 1.87
CA THR A 102 -4.49 -8.03 2.73
C THR A 102 -3.59 -9.03 2.00
N SER A 103 -3.95 -9.38 0.77
CA SER A 103 -3.15 -10.30 -0.06
C SER A 103 -1.77 -9.73 -0.35
N PHE A 104 -1.69 -8.43 -0.65
CA PHE A 104 -0.42 -7.74 -0.88
C PHE A 104 0.49 -7.75 0.36
N MET A 105 -0.04 -7.44 1.55
CA MET A 105 0.72 -7.43 2.79
C MET A 105 1.21 -8.83 3.15
N LEU A 106 0.35 -9.85 3.02
CA LEU A 106 0.72 -11.25 3.23
C LEU A 106 1.82 -11.71 2.27
N LYS A 107 1.70 -11.37 0.99
CA LYS A 107 2.70 -11.72 -0.04
C LYS A 107 4.03 -11.01 0.19
N SER A 108 4.00 -9.72 0.52
CA SER A 108 5.21 -8.93 0.70
C SER A 108 5.89 -9.18 2.05
N GLY A 109 5.15 -9.65 3.06
CA GLY A 109 5.66 -9.78 4.43
C GLY A 109 6.04 -8.43 5.04
N CYS A 110 5.48 -7.33 4.56
CA CYS A 110 5.82 -5.98 4.98
C CYS A 110 5.03 -5.53 6.20
N SER A 111 5.62 -4.66 7.02
CA SER A 111 4.96 -4.02 8.16
C SER A 111 4.65 -2.56 7.83
N LEU A 112 3.49 -2.31 7.21
CA LEU A 112 3.06 -0.95 6.87
C LEU A 112 2.82 -0.12 8.13
N GLN A 113 3.46 1.05 8.19
CA GLN A 113 3.30 2.05 9.25
C GLN A 113 2.35 3.17 8.82
N GLU A 114 2.40 3.53 7.53
CA GLU A 114 1.58 4.57 6.94
C GLU A 114 0.89 4.04 5.68
N MET A 115 -0.43 4.19 5.63
CA MET A 115 -1.22 3.90 4.45
C MET A 115 -2.11 5.09 4.12
N TYR A 116 -2.03 5.55 2.88
CA TYR A 116 -2.87 6.63 2.38
C TYR A 116 -3.60 6.17 1.10
N ILE A 117 -4.92 6.17 1.17
CA ILE A 117 -5.78 5.87 0.03
C ILE A 117 -6.46 7.17 -0.39
N SER A 118 -6.22 7.58 -1.62
CA SER A 118 -6.79 8.79 -2.21
C SER A 118 -7.86 8.43 -3.24
N GLY A 119 -9.01 9.08 -3.26
CA GLY A 119 -10.06 8.73 -4.21
C GLY A 119 -11.22 9.72 -4.22
N GLU A 120 -11.83 9.88 -5.39
CA GLU A 120 -13.05 10.68 -5.57
C GLU A 120 -14.33 9.81 -5.59
N ARG A 121 -14.22 8.49 -5.41
CA ARG A 121 -15.41 7.65 -5.37
C ARG A 121 -16.28 8.11 -4.21
N ARG A 122 -17.52 8.47 -4.51
CA ARG A 122 -18.58 8.72 -3.52
C ARG A 122 -18.95 7.39 -2.85
N VAL A 123 -18.04 6.83 -2.07
CA VAL A 123 -18.33 5.65 -1.24
C VAL A 123 -19.03 6.16 0.02
N SER A 124 -20.13 5.52 0.40
CA SER A 124 -20.78 5.82 1.68
C SER A 124 -19.77 5.66 2.81
N ARG A 125 -19.77 6.62 3.73
CA ARG A 125 -18.85 6.71 4.89
C ARG A 125 -18.78 5.41 5.69
N ASP A 126 -19.85 4.62 5.66
CA ASP A 126 -20.02 3.38 6.43
C ASP A 126 -19.17 2.20 5.94
N THR A 127 -18.79 2.19 4.65
CA THR A 127 -17.96 1.10 4.09
C THR A 127 -16.50 1.28 4.48
N TYR A 128 -16.02 2.52 4.56
CA TYR A 128 -14.64 2.85 4.90
C TYR A 128 -14.32 2.62 6.37
N SER A 129 -15.26 2.95 7.27
CA SER A 129 -15.09 2.76 8.71
C SER A 129 -14.97 1.28 9.09
N ARG A 130 -15.69 0.38 8.41
CA ARG A 130 -15.56 -1.07 8.61
C ARG A 130 -14.21 -1.61 8.14
N ALA A 131 -13.75 -1.17 6.96
CA ALA A 131 -12.45 -1.57 6.42
C ALA A 131 -11.29 -1.18 7.33
N LEU A 132 -11.30 0.07 7.81
CA LEU A 132 -10.27 0.56 8.73
C LEU A 132 -10.33 -0.14 10.08
N GLN A 133 -11.53 -0.49 10.58
CA GLN A 133 -11.65 -1.28 11.82
C GLN A 133 -11.09 -2.70 11.65
N SER A 134 -11.35 -3.36 10.53
CA SER A 134 -10.79 -4.70 10.27
C SER A 134 -9.27 -4.70 10.14
N VAL A 135 -8.67 -3.63 9.61
CA VAL A 135 -7.20 -3.48 9.53
C VAL A 135 -6.59 -3.05 10.86
N LYS A 136 -7.30 -2.26 11.69
CA LYS A 136 -6.81 -1.89 13.03
C LYS A 136 -6.85 -3.08 13.99
N LEU A 137 -7.86 -3.94 13.88
CA LEU A 137 -7.99 -5.14 14.72
C LEU A 137 -6.89 -6.19 14.47
N SER A 138 -6.16 -6.12 13.36
CA SER A 138 -5.01 -7.01 13.11
C SER A 138 -3.68 -6.50 13.70
N PHE A 139 -3.64 -5.30 14.28
CA PHE A 139 -2.42 -4.70 14.86
C PHE A 139 -2.42 -4.56 16.39
N ASP A 140 -3.56 -4.83 17.07
CA ASP A 140 -3.72 -4.64 18.53
C ASP A 140 -4.06 -5.95 19.28
N GLU A 141 -3.54 -7.12 18.86
CA GLU A 141 -3.65 -8.38 19.62
C GLU A 141 -2.28 -8.92 20.07
N GLU A 142 -1.40 -8.07 20.59
CA GLU A 142 -0.38 -8.53 21.54
C GLU A 142 0.00 -7.41 22.51
N TYR A 143 -0.04 -7.75 23.81
CA TYR A 143 0.30 -6.93 24.99
C TYR A 143 -0.74 -5.92 25.53
N VAL A 144 -1.57 -6.39 26.47
CA VAL A 144 -1.58 -5.85 27.84
C VAL A 144 -1.77 -7.00 28.84
N GLY A 145 -0.68 -7.38 29.49
CA GLY A 145 -0.74 -8.15 30.73
C GLY A 145 -1.25 -7.29 31.88
N GLN A 146 -2.11 -7.91 32.70
CA GLN A 146 -2.24 -7.79 34.16
C GLN A 146 -1.68 -6.53 34.85
N GLU A 147 -2.58 -5.73 35.43
CA GLU A 147 -2.69 -5.43 36.87
C GLU A 147 -3.42 -4.09 37.09
N ALA A 148 -4.55 -4.14 37.80
CA ALA A 148 -4.79 -3.39 39.04
C ALA A 148 -6.30 -3.36 39.37
N ASP A 149 -6.70 -4.28 40.25
CA ASP A 149 -7.63 -3.91 41.33
C ASP A 149 -7.05 -2.71 42.08
N ILE A 150 -7.86 -1.69 42.37
CA ILE A 150 -7.87 -0.96 43.64
C ILE A 150 -9.22 -0.23 43.76
N ALA A 151 -9.84 -0.46 44.92
CA ALA A 151 -11.14 -0.04 45.37
C ALA A 151 -11.37 1.47 45.39
N ASN A 152 -12.63 1.88 45.19
CA ASN A 152 -13.14 3.17 45.66
C ASN A 152 -14.23 2.94 46.71
N ASN A 153 -13.79 2.96 47.97
CA ASN A 153 -14.59 3.35 49.13
C ASN A 153 -14.42 4.86 49.35
N ALA A 154 -15.51 5.52 49.78
CA ALA A 154 -15.62 6.77 50.55
C ALA A 154 -16.80 7.58 49.99
N GLU A 155 -17.97 7.49 50.58
CA GLU A 155 -18.44 8.27 51.75
C GLU A 155 -18.97 9.66 51.38
N SER A 156 -20.31 9.77 51.51
CA SER A 156 -21.05 10.80 52.25
C SER A 156 -20.45 12.20 52.32
N ASP A 157 -21.17 13.20 51.78
CA ASP A 157 -21.58 14.33 52.61
C ASP A 157 -22.73 15.15 51.99
N SER A 158 -23.87 15.13 52.69
CA SER A 158 -24.69 16.26 53.12
C SER A 158 -24.91 17.48 52.19
N LEU A 159 -26.16 17.65 51.71
CA LEU A 159 -27.07 18.74 52.09
C LEU A 159 -28.48 18.55 51.49
#